data_AF-A0A1Q3DYB9-F1
#
_entry.id   AF-A0A1Q3DYB9-F1
#
_cell.length_a   1.000
_cell.length_b   1.000
_cell.length_c   1.000
_cell.angle_alpha   90.00
_cell.angle_beta   90.00
_cell.angle_gamma   90.00
#
_symmetry.space_group_name_H-M   'P 1'
#
loop_
_entity.id
_entity.type
_entity.pdbx_description
1 polymer ?
#
loop_
_entity_poly.entity_id
_entity_poly.type
_entity_poly.pdbx_seq_one_letter_code
_entity_poly.pdbx_strand_id
1 'polypeptide(L)'
;MWAYYAAAQRSLTTNCSADWVAVTSYVDNVLRGTNATLIEDLKFDLLKARLSGPGGNTSGADGLTKQQANKTSDVDVASILMDPLDFYQYYGFVDSILPFCNLLETKNFTAAPAENGIVSISGVEDALQAFLAALAELDYDSIPGSADDPVADMSWMRQYCSEYGFYQRGDPDNPLSIETSFQSLELFQQQCNEAFSDHLPTWPQVGNINKYGGWDMQPSNIMFANGEFDPWRTMGLASIESNAPQRKPSIIVPGCDVPSNATTFFGITYDNMVHVSDMRVLLIPDSNHTDFKTIGFYSPVSQAPFYTGLGLFQLALDEWLPCFAAKSARV
;
A
#
# COMPACT_ATOMS: atom_id res chain seq x y z
N MET A 1 -8.95 5.46 -5.17
CA MET A 1 -7.54 5.78 -4.89
C MET A 1 -6.64 4.64 -5.39
N TRP A 2 -6.54 4.48 -6.72
CA TRP A 2 -5.65 3.46 -7.29
C TRP A 2 -4.17 3.83 -7.13
N ALA A 3 -3.86 5.13 -7.10
CA ALA A 3 -2.49 5.62 -6.96
C ALA A 3 -1.76 5.18 -5.67
N TYR A 4 -2.49 4.63 -4.68
CA TYR A 4 -1.88 4.06 -3.48
C TYR A 4 -0.86 2.96 -3.83
N TYR A 5 -1.28 1.96 -4.62
CA TYR A 5 -0.41 0.86 -5.00
C TYR A 5 0.44 1.15 -6.25
N ALA A 6 0.21 2.29 -6.93
CA ALA A 6 1.07 2.74 -8.03
C ALA A 6 2.53 2.94 -7.62
N ALA A 7 2.82 3.24 -6.35
CA ALA A 7 4.18 3.24 -5.82
C ALA A 7 4.81 1.84 -5.88
N ALA A 8 4.09 0.82 -5.43
CA ALA A 8 4.52 -0.59 -5.51
C ALA A 8 4.71 -1.01 -6.97
N GLN A 9 3.71 -0.74 -7.83
CA GLN A 9 3.78 -1.01 -9.26
C GLN A 9 5.04 -0.42 -9.92
N ARG A 10 5.38 0.84 -9.61
CA ARG A 10 6.57 1.53 -10.15
C ARG A 10 7.90 0.99 -9.61
N SER A 11 7.87 0.28 -8.48
CA SER A 11 9.07 -0.30 -7.87
C SER A 11 9.40 -1.71 -8.37
N LEU A 12 8.48 -2.37 -9.08
CA LEU A 12 8.68 -3.71 -9.63
C LEU A 12 9.77 -3.75 -10.70
N THR A 13 10.51 -4.86 -10.74
CA THR A 13 11.36 -5.19 -11.89
C THR A 13 10.51 -5.44 -13.14
N THR A 14 11.09 -5.20 -14.31
CA THR A 14 10.36 -5.31 -15.60
C THR A 14 9.69 -6.67 -15.80
N ASN A 15 10.39 -7.76 -15.46
CA ASN A 15 9.87 -9.11 -15.56
C ASN A 15 8.73 -9.38 -14.57
N CYS A 16 8.95 -9.10 -13.28
CA CYS A 16 7.95 -9.33 -12.23
C CYS A 16 6.69 -8.51 -12.47
N SER A 17 6.83 -7.27 -12.97
CA SER A 17 5.70 -6.45 -13.37
C SER A 17 4.93 -7.07 -14.53
N ALA A 18 5.61 -7.60 -15.56
CA ALA A 18 4.94 -8.22 -16.70
C ALA A 18 4.13 -9.46 -16.29
N ASP A 19 4.71 -10.31 -15.45
CA ASP A 19 4.04 -11.53 -14.96
C ASP A 19 2.88 -11.21 -14.03
N TRP A 20 3.07 -10.31 -13.06
CA TRP A 20 2.01 -9.93 -12.12
C TRP A 20 0.82 -9.31 -12.84
N VAL A 21 1.04 -8.35 -13.73
CA VAL A 21 -0.02 -7.72 -14.53
C VAL A 21 -0.79 -8.74 -15.37
N ALA A 22 -0.07 -9.67 -16.00
CA ALA A 22 -0.69 -10.74 -16.79
C ALA A 22 -1.53 -11.68 -15.93
N VAL A 23 -1.00 -12.10 -14.78
CA VAL A 23 -1.70 -12.96 -13.81
C VAL A 23 -2.95 -12.26 -13.27
N THR A 24 -2.85 -11.02 -12.81
CA THR A 24 -3.99 -10.23 -12.32
C THR A 24 -5.07 -10.11 -13.40
N SER A 25 -4.68 -9.75 -14.63
CA SER A 25 -5.62 -9.65 -15.75
C SER A 25 -6.27 -11.00 -16.09
N TYR A 26 -5.51 -12.10 -16.04
CA TYR A 26 -6.03 -13.44 -16.30
C TYR A 26 -7.05 -13.87 -15.23
N VAL A 27 -6.70 -13.72 -13.95
CA VAL A 27 -7.58 -14.07 -12.83
C VAL A 27 -8.88 -13.27 -12.90
N ASP A 28 -8.78 -11.96 -13.10
CA ASP A 28 -9.93 -11.08 -13.21
C ASP A 28 -10.86 -11.48 -14.36
N ASN A 29 -10.30 -11.85 -15.51
CA ASN A 29 -11.08 -12.29 -16.69
C ASN A 29 -11.73 -13.66 -16.48
N VAL A 30 -11.03 -14.60 -15.84
CA VAL A 30 -11.59 -15.93 -15.53
C VAL A 30 -12.76 -15.80 -14.57
N LEU A 31 -12.60 -15.04 -13.48
CA LEU A 31 -13.64 -14.87 -12.46
C LEU A 31 -14.89 -14.16 -13.01
N ARG A 32 -14.74 -13.22 -13.95
CA ARG A 32 -15.86 -12.60 -14.67
C ARG A 32 -16.46 -13.47 -15.78
N GLY A 33 -15.79 -14.54 -16.15
CA GLY A 33 -16.17 -15.43 -17.22
C GLY A 33 -17.41 -16.27 -16.90
N THR A 34 -17.80 -17.12 -17.85
CA THR A 34 -18.95 -18.04 -17.69
C THR A 34 -18.53 -19.50 -17.55
N ASN A 35 -17.22 -19.79 -17.57
CA ASN A 35 -16.71 -21.16 -17.47
C ASN A 35 -16.63 -21.58 -16.00
N ALA A 36 -17.69 -22.21 -15.50
CA ALA A 36 -17.83 -22.58 -14.10
C ALA A 36 -16.70 -23.51 -13.59
N THR A 37 -16.23 -24.45 -14.42
CA THR A 37 -15.13 -25.36 -14.04
C THR A 37 -13.83 -24.58 -13.89
N LEU A 38 -13.52 -23.68 -14.82
CA LEU A 38 -12.31 -22.88 -14.75
C LEU A 38 -12.33 -21.92 -13.55
N ILE A 39 -13.48 -21.33 -13.25
CA ILE A 39 -13.66 -20.48 -12.06
C ILE A 39 -13.44 -21.30 -10.78
N GLU A 40 -14.08 -22.46 -10.65
CA GLU A 40 -13.95 -23.33 -9.48
C GLU A 40 -12.50 -23.79 -9.27
N ASP A 41 -11.82 -24.17 -10.36
CA ASP A 41 -10.41 -24.59 -10.33
C ASP A 41 -9.50 -23.43 -9.90
N LEU A 42 -9.68 -22.24 -10.49
CA LEU A 42 -8.89 -21.07 -10.14
C LEU A 42 -9.08 -20.63 -8.68
N LYS A 43 -10.32 -20.64 -8.18
CA LYS A 43 -10.61 -20.33 -6.78
C LYS A 43 -9.94 -21.32 -5.84
N PHE A 44 -9.98 -22.61 -6.19
CA PHE A 44 -9.32 -23.64 -5.41
C PHE A 44 -7.81 -23.44 -5.38
N ASP A 45 -7.19 -23.16 -6.52
CA ASP A 45 -5.73 -23.00 -6.64
C ASP A 45 -5.22 -21.77 -5.86
N LEU A 46 -5.91 -20.62 -5.95
CA LEU A 46 -5.57 -19.41 -5.19
C LEU A 46 -5.71 -19.62 -3.67
N LEU A 47 -6.84 -20.18 -3.22
CA LEU A 47 -7.04 -20.47 -1.80
C LEU A 47 -6.06 -21.51 -1.28
N LYS A 48 -5.77 -22.54 -2.07
CA LYS A 48 -4.77 -23.55 -1.72
C LYS A 48 -3.39 -22.94 -1.57
N ALA A 49 -2.99 -22.05 -2.48
CA ALA A 49 -1.69 -21.38 -2.41
C ALA A 49 -1.55 -20.55 -1.13
N ARG A 50 -2.56 -19.72 -0.82
CA ARG A 50 -2.58 -18.92 0.41
C ARG A 50 -2.55 -19.75 1.70
N LEU A 51 -3.25 -20.90 1.70
CA LEU A 51 -3.27 -21.82 2.85
C LEU A 51 -2.07 -22.76 2.91
N SER A 52 -1.23 -22.78 1.87
CA SER A 52 0.00 -23.57 1.86
C SER A 52 1.15 -22.74 2.42
N GLY A 53 2.21 -23.43 2.84
CA GLY A 53 3.41 -22.82 3.40
C GLY A 53 4.68 -23.33 2.74
N PRO A 54 5.85 -22.90 3.26
CA PRO A 54 7.13 -23.09 2.60
C PRO A 54 7.56 -24.56 2.47
N GLY A 55 8.39 -24.84 1.46
CA GLY A 55 8.91 -26.19 1.20
C GLY A 55 7.83 -27.16 0.72
N GLY A 56 6.79 -26.65 0.05
CA GLY A 56 5.65 -27.45 -0.42
C GLY A 56 4.74 -27.96 0.70
N ASN A 57 4.69 -27.28 1.85
CA ASN A 57 3.79 -27.65 2.94
C ASN A 57 2.34 -27.32 2.57
N THR A 58 1.48 -28.31 2.33
CA THR A 58 0.06 -28.08 2.01
C THR A 58 -0.87 -28.31 3.20
N SER A 59 -0.36 -28.49 4.42
CA SER A 59 -1.19 -28.90 5.56
C SER A 59 -2.28 -27.90 5.93
N GLY A 60 -2.05 -26.59 5.72
CA GLY A 60 -3.08 -25.57 5.97
C GLY A 60 -4.25 -25.63 4.99
N ALA A 61 -4.04 -26.23 3.81
CA ALA A 61 -5.09 -26.51 2.84
C ALA A 61 -5.73 -27.89 3.03
N ASP A 62 -5.37 -28.64 4.08
CA ASP A 62 -5.94 -29.96 4.36
C ASP A 62 -7.45 -29.85 4.58
N GLY A 63 -8.22 -30.48 3.70
CA GLY A 63 -9.69 -30.44 3.76
C GLY A 63 -10.33 -29.31 2.95
N LEU A 64 -9.54 -28.44 2.29
CA LEU A 64 -10.08 -27.56 1.26
C LEU A 64 -10.60 -28.40 0.10
N THR A 65 -11.84 -28.16 -0.31
CA THR A 65 -12.46 -28.77 -1.48
C THR A 65 -12.81 -27.72 -2.52
N LYS A 66 -12.87 -28.11 -3.79
CA LYS A 66 -13.35 -27.24 -4.87
C LYS A 66 -14.73 -26.64 -4.58
N GLN A 67 -15.64 -27.42 -4.00
CA GLN A 67 -16.97 -26.94 -3.61
C GLN A 67 -16.92 -25.87 -2.51
N GLN A 68 -16.00 -25.95 -1.55
CA GLN A 68 -15.81 -24.90 -0.54
C GLN A 68 -15.20 -23.66 -1.19
N ALA A 69 -14.15 -23.83 -1.99
CA ALA A 69 -13.50 -22.74 -2.70
C ALA A 69 -14.48 -21.96 -3.59
N ASN A 70 -15.40 -22.65 -4.26
CA ASN A 70 -16.41 -22.02 -5.12
C ASN A 70 -17.43 -21.15 -4.35
N LYS A 71 -17.58 -21.33 -3.03
CA LYS A 71 -18.44 -20.49 -2.18
C LYS A 71 -17.78 -19.18 -1.78
N THR A 72 -16.45 -19.10 -1.83
CA THR A 72 -15.71 -17.87 -1.56
C THR A 72 -16.02 -16.84 -2.65
N SER A 73 -16.21 -15.57 -2.26
CA SER A 73 -16.54 -14.53 -3.22
C SER A 73 -15.39 -14.28 -4.19
N ASP A 74 -15.69 -13.81 -5.40
CA ASP A 74 -14.66 -13.49 -6.40
C ASP A 74 -13.73 -12.38 -5.91
N VAL A 75 -14.27 -11.43 -5.12
CA VAL A 75 -13.51 -10.35 -4.49
C VAL A 75 -12.46 -10.90 -3.52
N ASP A 76 -12.87 -11.80 -2.61
CA ASP A 76 -11.95 -12.35 -1.60
C ASP A 76 -10.86 -13.18 -2.27
N VAL A 77 -11.21 -13.98 -3.28
CA VAL A 77 -10.24 -14.79 -4.02
C VAL A 77 -9.29 -13.92 -4.85
N ALA A 78 -9.79 -12.91 -5.56
CA ALA A 78 -8.94 -12.05 -6.38
C ALA A 78 -8.00 -11.19 -5.52
N SER A 79 -8.42 -10.84 -4.29
CA SER A 79 -7.60 -10.08 -3.34
C SER A 79 -6.35 -10.84 -2.86
N ILE A 80 -6.32 -12.18 -2.99
CA ILE A 80 -5.12 -13.00 -2.69
C ILE A 80 -3.92 -12.58 -3.55
N LEU A 81 -4.16 -12.09 -4.77
CA LEU A 81 -3.08 -11.56 -5.63
C LEU A 81 -2.40 -10.32 -5.06
N MET A 82 -3.01 -9.67 -4.07
CA MET A 82 -2.52 -8.47 -3.43
C MET A 82 -1.80 -8.75 -2.11
N ASP A 83 -1.82 -9.99 -1.59
CA ASP A 83 -1.13 -10.36 -0.35
C ASP A 83 0.36 -9.90 -0.32
N PRO A 84 1.13 -9.94 -1.44
CA PRO A 84 2.52 -9.44 -1.42
C PRO A 84 2.66 -7.92 -1.17
N LEU A 85 1.57 -7.16 -1.22
CA LEU A 85 1.51 -5.72 -1.01
C LEU A 85 1.23 -5.33 0.44
N ASP A 86 0.79 -6.26 1.29
CA ASP A 86 0.33 -5.99 2.67
C ASP A 86 1.38 -5.24 3.51
N PHE A 87 2.66 -5.52 3.27
CA PHE A 87 3.78 -4.99 4.02
C PHE A 87 4.55 -3.89 3.28
N TYR A 88 4.16 -3.55 2.05
CA TYR A 88 4.90 -2.62 1.19
C TYR A 88 5.08 -1.25 1.83
N GLN A 89 4.04 -0.72 2.48
CA GLN A 89 4.12 0.59 3.14
C GLN A 89 5.16 0.64 4.27
N TYR A 90 5.53 -0.51 4.85
CA TYR A 90 6.42 -0.61 6.01
C TYR A 90 7.84 -1.05 5.65
N TYR A 91 8.01 -1.80 4.56
CA TYR A 91 9.26 -2.45 4.17
C TYR A 91 9.72 -2.08 2.75
N GLY A 92 8.84 -1.49 1.94
CA GLY A 92 9.15 -1.09 0.58
C GLY A 92 9.42 -2.28 -0.34
N PHE A 93 9.98 -2.01 -1.50
CA PHE A 93 10.20 -3.05 -2.52
C PHE A 93 11.17 -4.13 -2.07
N VAL A 94 12.35 -3.74 -1.57
CA VAL A 94 13.48 -4.65 -1.32
C VAL A 94 13.13 -5.74 -0.30
N ASP A 95 12.41 -5.38 0.76
CA ASP A 95 12.12 -6.31 1.85
C ASP A 95 10.71 -6.92 1.79
N SER A 96 9.73 -6.28 1.11
CA SER A 96 8.36 -6.80 1.00
C SER A 96 8.10 -7.57 -0.29
N ILE A 97 8.53 -7.04 -1.44
CA ILE A 97 8.08 -7.49 -2.76
C ILE A 97 9.19 -8.23 -3.53
N LEU A 98 10.44 -7.81 -3.40
CA LEU A 98 11.56 -8.45 -4.09
C LEU A 98 11.70 -9.96 -3.74
N PRO A 99 11.48 -10.42 -2.49
CA PRO A 99 11.46 -11.86 -2.20
C PRO A 99 10.40 -12.61 -3.02
N PHE A 100 9.21 -12.03 -3.17
CA PHE A 100 8.13 -12.58 -3.98
C PHE A 100 8.52 -12.63 -5.45
N CYS A 101 9.01 -11.51 -6.00
CA CYS A 101 9.49 -11.46 -7.39
C CYS A 101 10.60 -12.47 -7.66
N ASN A 102 11.55 -12.65 -6.74
CA ASN A 102 12.62 -13.64 -6.90
C ASN A 102 12.05 -15.06 -6.98
N LEU A 103 11.09 -15.42 -6.11
CA LEU A 103 10.44 -16.72 -6.13
C LEU A 103 9.62 -16.93 -7.40
N LEU A 104 8.82 -15.93 -7.79
CA LEU A 104 8.02 -15.93 -9.02
C LEU A 104 8.92 -16.19 -10.23
N GLU A 105 9.87 -15.30 -10.47
CA GLU A 105 10.69 -15.27 -11.68
C GLU A 105 11.62 -16.48 -11.81
N THR A 106 12.06 -17.04 -10.69
CA THR A 106 12.91 -18.24 -10.67
C THR A 106 12.14 -19.53 -10.52
N LYS A 107 10.80 -19.47 -10.46
CA LYS A 107 9.93 -20.62 -10.17
C LYS A 107 10.38 -21.38 -8.93
N ASN A 108 10.47 -20.67 -7.81
CA ASN A 108 11.03 -21.16 -6.56
C ASN A 108 12.46 -21.70 -6.73
N PHE A 109 13.34 -20.90 -7.35
CA PHE A 109 14.75 -21.21 -7.59
C PHE A 109 15.04 -22.48 -8.42
N THR A 110 14.05 -22.96 -9.18
CA THR A 110 14.20 -24.11 -10.08
C THR A 110 14.60 -23.73 -11.50
N ALA A 111 14.47 -22.45 -11.87
CA ALA A 111 14.80 -21.90 -13.17
C ALA A 111 15.53 -20.55 -13.07
N ALA A 112 16.21 -20.16 -14.15
CA ALA A 112 16.74 -18.81 -14.28
C ALA A 112 15.62 -17.82 -14.61
N PRO A 113 15.68 -16.57 -14.12
CA PRO A 113 14.66 -15.57 -14.40
C PRO A 113 14.66 -15.15 -15.87
N ALA A 114 13.48 -14.86 -16.39
CA ALA A 114 13.27 -14.38 -17.75
C ALA A 114 13.26 -12.85 -17.77
N GLU A 115 14.03 -12.21 -18.66
CA GLU A 115 14.11 -10.74 -18.73
C GLU A 115 12.73 -10.07 -18.97
N ASN A 116 11.86 -10.73 -19.73
CA ASN A 116 10.51 -10.25 -20.07
C ASN A 116 9.39 -10.98 -19.31
N GLY A 117 9.73 -11.68 -18.23
CA GLY A 117 8.78 -12.49 -17.45
C GLY A 117 8.48 -13.85 -18.07
N ILE A 118 7.99 -14.76 -17.24
CA ILE A 118 7.54 -16.12 -17.59
C ILE A 118 6.44 -16.08 -18.65
N VAL A 119 5.52 -15.10 -18.56
CA VAL A 119 4.41 -14.94 -19.50
C VAL A 119 4.89 -14.84 -20.95
N SER A 120 6.05 -14.22 -21.18
CA SER A 120 6.63 -14.04 -22.52
C SER A 120 7.20 -15.31 -23.13
N ILE A 121 7.56 -16.29 -22.29
CA ILE A 121 8.22 -17.53 -22.70
C ILE A 121 7.21 -18.68 -22.84
N SER A 122 6.34 -18.83 -21.86
CA SER A 122 5.50 -20.02 -21.68
C SER A 122 4.03 -19.72 -21.40
N GLY A 123 3.65 -18.45 -21.35
CA GLY A 123 2.26 -18.02 -21.23
C GLY A 123 1.78 -17.82 -19.79
N VAL A 124 0.55 -17.31 -19.67
CA VAL A 124 0.01 -16.81 -18.41
C VAL A 124 -0.32 -17.90 -17.40
N GLU A 125 -0.64 -19.11 -17.86
CA GLU A 125 -0.93 -20.23 -16.94
C GLU A 125 0.32 -20.67 -16.19
N ASP A 126 1.48 -20.68 -16.85
CA ASP A 126 2.76 -21.01 -16.22
C ASP A 126 3.24 -19.88 -15.30
N ALA A 127 3.01 -18.62 -15.67
CA ALA A 127 3.22 -17.47 -14.79
C ALA A 127 2.32 -17.55 -13.54
N LEU A 128 1.05 -17.92 -13.68
CA LEU A 128 0.13 -18.13 -12.56
C LEU A 128 0.63 -19.25 -11.64
N GLN A 129 1.09 -20.39 -12.17
CA GLN A 129 1.63 -21.47 -11.32
C GLN A 129 2.86 -21.01 -10.53
N ALA A 130 3.75 -20.23 -11.16
CA ALA A 130 4.89 -19.64 -10.47
C ALA A 130 4.46 -18.63 -9.39
N PHE A 131 3.42 -17.84 -9.66
CA PHE A 131 2.83 -16.88 -8.72
C PHE A 131 2.27 -17.57 -7.48
N LEU A 132 1.48 -18.63 -7.68
CA LEU A 132 0.92 -19.43 -6.60
C LEU A 132 2.01 -20.12 -5.76
N ALA A 133 3.07 -20.62 -6.39
CA ALA A 133 4.22 -21.15 -5.68
C ALA A 133 4.92 -20.07 -4.83
N ALA A 134 5.11 -18.87 -5.37
CA ALA A 134 5.72 -17.76 -4.64
C ALA A 134 4.87 -17.31 -3.44
N LEU A 135 3.54 -17.28 -3.57
CA LEU A 135 2.62 -17.00 -2.45
C LEU A 135 2.78 -18.03 -1.33
N ALA A 136 2.73 -19.31 -1.67
CA ALA A 136 2.85 -20.40 -0.69
C ALA A 136 4.22 -20.42 0.00
N GLU A 137 5.30 -20.12 -0.72
CA GLU A 137 6.66 -20.12 -0.15
C GLU A 137 6.95 -18.93 0.77
N LEU A 138 6.26 -17.81 0.60
CA LEU A 138 6.39 -16.68 1.52
C LEU A 138 5.47 -16.78 2.73
N ASP A 139 4.31 -17.42 2.58
CA ASP A 139 3.36 -17.65 3.68
C ASP A 139 3.09 -16.35 4.46
N TYR A 140 2.55 -15.34 3.77
CA TYR A 140 2.31 -14.01 4.33
C TYR A 140 1.42 -14.05 5.58
N ASP A 141 0.50 -15.02 5.66
CA ASP A 141 -0.38 -15.24 6.83
C ASP A 141 0.41 -15.74 8.07
N SER A 142 1.64 -16.25 7.90
CA SER A 142 2.52 -16.67 9.01
C SER A 142 3.36 -15.53 9.61
N ILE A 143 3.39 -14.35 8.98
CA ILE A 143 4.18 -13.22 9.45
C ILE A 143 3.62 -12.73 10.79
N PRO A 144 4.40 -12.77 11.88
CA PRO A 144 3.90 -12.37 13.20
C PRO A 144 3.46 -10.91 13.21
N GLY A 145 2.23 -10.65 13.63
CA GLY A 145 1.69 -9.31 13.85
C GLY A 145 0.63 -9.32 14.95
N SER A 146 0.35 -8.16 15.53
CA SER A 146 -0.84 -8.02 16.37
C SER A 146 -2.09 -8.16 15.50
N ALA A 147 -3.11 -8.81 16.05
CA ALA A 147 -4.44 -8.74 15.46
C ALA A 147 -4.88 -7.27 15.40
N ASP A 148 -5.57 -6.90 14.32
CA ASP A 148 -6.09 -5.55 14.19
C ASP A 148 -7.11 -5.27 15.31
N ASP A 149 -7.14 -4.02 15.79
CA ASP A 149 -8.10 -3.60 16.80
C ASP A 149 -9.43 -3.29 16.09
N PRO A 150 -10.48 -4.13 16.29
CA PRO A 150 -11.74 -3.96 15.58
C PRO A 150 -12.42 -2.62 15.89
N VAL A 151 -12.14 -2.01 17.05
CA VAL A 151 -12.67 -0.68 17.38
C VAL A 151 -11.95 0.40 16.58
N ALA A 152 -10.63 0.31 16.47
CA ALA A 152 -9.84 1.22 15.65
C ALA A 152 -10.21 1.10 14.17
N ASP A 153 -10.35 -0.12 13.65
CA ASP A 153 -10.72 -0.39 12.26
C ASP A 153 -12.08 0.17 11.92
N MET A 154 -13.10 -0.08 12.75
CA MET A 154 -14.44 0.46 12.53
C MET A 154 -14.46 1.99 12.64
N SER A 155 -13.64 2.57 13.51
CA SER A 155 -13.52 4.04 13.64
C SER A 155 -12.83 4.66 12.41
N TRP A 156 -11.84 3.99 11.84
CA TRP A 156 -11.19 4.40 10.59
C TRP A 156 -12.11 4.23 9.39
N MET A 157 -12.77 3.07 9.29
CA MET A 157 -13.78 2.77 8.28
C MET A 157 -14.85 3.85 8.24
N ARG A 158 -15.34 4.25 9.41
CA ARG A 158 -16.33 5.33 9.50
C ARG A 158 -15.84 6.62 8.85
N GLN A 159 -14.61 7.04 9.15
CA GLN A 159 -14.04 8.29 8.65
C GLN A 159 -13.89 8.29 7.12
N TYR A 160 -13.39 7.20 6.54
CA TYR A 160 -13.27 7.13 5.08
C TYR A 160 -14.61 6.92 4.38
N CYS A 161 -15.58 6.26 5.03
CA CYS A 161 -16.94 6.11 4.50
C CYS A 161 -17.75 7.41 4.56
N SER A 162 -17.44 8.32 5.49
CA SER A 162 -18.17 9.59 5.64
C SER A 162 -17.49 10.77 4.95
N GLU A 163 -16.19 10.95 5.11
CA GLU A 163 -15.49 12.17 4.71
C GLU A 163 -14.29 11.92 3.80
N TYR A 164 -13.36 11.01 4.15
CA TYR A 164 -12.08 10.95 3.44
C TYR A 164 -12.14 10.28 2.07
N GLY A 165 -12.94 9.22 1.89
CA GLY A 165 -13.03 8.51 0.61
C GLY A 165 -11.75 7.82 0.16
N PHE A 166 -10.88 7.39 1.09
CA PHE A 166 -9.64 6.64 0.81
C PHE A 166 -9.90 5.18 0.40
N TYR A 167 -10.73 4.98 -0.64
CA TYR A 167 -11.02 3.67 -1.23
C TYR A 167 -9.83 3.19 -2.07
N GLN A 168 -9.04 2.27 -1.53
CA GLN A 168 -7.87 1.63 -2.16
C GLN A 168 -8.33 0.59 -3.20
N ARG A 169 -8.78 1.10 -4.34
CA ARG A 169 -9.33 0.30 -5.45
C ARG A 169 -8.29 -0.04 -6.51
N GLY A 170 -8.52 -1.10 -7.28
CA GLY A 170 -7.82 -1.34 -8.53
C GLY A 170 -8.26 -0.39 -9.64
N ASP A 171 -7.38 -0.18 -10.63
CA ASP A 171 -7.65 0.64 -11.81
C ASP A 171 -7.89 -0.24 -13.05
N PRO A 172 -9.17 -0.48 -13.43
CA PRO A 172 -9.50 -1.29 -14.60
C PRO A 172 -9.06 -0.66 -15.92
N ASP A 173 -8.77 0.65 -15.94
CA ASP A 173 -8.35 1.38 -17.13
C ASP A 173 -6.80 1.44 -17.23
N ASN A 174 -6.08 0.99 -16.21
CA ASN A 174 -4.63 0.92 -16.19
C ASN A 174 -4.15 -0.46 -16.70
N PRO A 175 -3.56 -0.55 -17.90
CA PRO A 175 -3.06 -1.82 -18.45
C PRO A 175 -1.85 -2.38 -17.68
N LEU A 176 -1.31 -1.63 -16.72
CA LEU A 176 -0.20 -2.02 -15.86
C LEU A 176 -0.64 -2.24 -14.40
N SER A 177 -1.96 -2.28 -14.12
CA SER A 177 -2.48 -2.53 -12.77
C SER A 177 -2.03 -3.90 -12.28
N ILE A 178 -1.47 -3.95 -11.07
CA ILE A 178 -1.15 -5.19 -10.35
C ILE A 178 -2.26 -5.56 -9.36
N GLU A 179 -3.16 -4.62 -9.09
CA GLU A 179 -4.32 -4.74 -8.24
C GLU A 179 -5.52 -5.29 -9.00
N THR A 180 -6.28 -6.18 -8.36
CA THR A 180 -7.52 -6.69 -8.95
C THR A 180 -8.55 -5.56 -9.13
N SER A 181 -9.21 -5.57 -10.28
CA SER A 181 -10.30 -4.65 -10.58
C SER A 181 -11.62 -5.02 -9.89
N PHE A 182 -11.67 -6.14 -9.15
CA PHE A 182 -12.78 -6.46 -8.24
C PHE A 182 -12.84 -5.51 -7.04
N GLN A 183 -11.71 -4.96 -6.59
CA GLN A 183 -11.67 -3.88 -5.61
C GLN A 183 -12.09 -2.58 -6.30
N SER A 184 -13.40 -2.26 -6.28
CA SER A 184 -13.99 -1.11 -6.98
C SER A 184 -14.52 -0.04 -6.02
N LEU A 185 -14.78 1.18 -6.52
CA LEU A 185 -15.39 2.23 -5.67
C LEU A 185 -16.76 1.79 -5.15
N GLU A 186 -17.52 1.09 -5.99
CA GLU A 186 -18.85 0.59 -5.69
C GLU A 186 -18.81 -0.47 -4.59
N LEU A 187 -17.82 -1.38 -4.62
CA LEU A 187 -17.62 -2.37 -3.57
C LEU A 187 -17.31 -1.69 -2.23
N PHE A 188 -16.36 -0.75 -2.21
CA PHE A 188 -16.04 -0.01 -0.98
C PHE A 188 -17.27 0.73 -0.43
N GLN A 189 -18.06 1.38 -1.29
CA GLN A 189 -19.29 2.05 -0.86
C GLN A 189 -20.36 1.05 -0.35
N GLN A 190 -20.48 -0.11 -0.98
CA GLN A 190 -21.36 -1.18 -0.53
C GLN A 190 -20.96 -1.64 0.87
N GLN A 191 -19.67 -1.94 1.09
CA GLN A 191 -19.15 -2.34 2.40
C GLN A 191 -19.38 -1.28 3.46
N CYS A 192 -19.23 0.01 3.12
CA CYS A 192 -19.60 1.12 4.01
C CYS A 192 -21.07 1.07 4.44
N ASN A 193 -21.99 0.86 3.49
CA ASN A 193 -23.43 0.80 3.77
C ASN A 193 -23.82 -0.46 4.58
N GLU A 194 -23.10 -1.56 4.39
CA GLU A 194 -23.31 -2.81 5.15
C GLU A 194 -22.79 -2.69 6.58
N ALA A 195 -21.64 -2.04 6.77
CA ALA A 195 -21.02 -1.84 8.08
C ALA A 195 -21.78 -0.82 8.97
N PHE A 196 -22.39 0.20 8.36
CA PHE A 196 -23.06 1.28 9.09
C PHE A 196 -24.52 1.43 8.66
N SER A 197 -25.43 1.04 9.54
CA SER A 197 -26.88 1.08 9.32
C SER A 197 -27.53 2.46 9.53
N ASP A 198 -26.75 3.44 9.98
CA ASP A 198 -27.17 4.84 10.12
C ASP A 198 -26.86 5.66 8.85
N HIS A 199 -27.19 6.96 8.88
CA HIS A 199 -27.15 7.79 7.67
C HIS A 199 -25.71 8.16 7.28
N LEU A 200 -25.02 7.26 6.60
CA LEU A 200 -23.89 7.61 5.76
C LEU A 200 -24.33 8.37 4.50
N PRO A 201 -23.49 9.26 3.96
CA PRO A 201 -23.75 9.86 2.66
C PRO A 201 -23.67 8.80 1.55
N THR A 202 -24.34 9.05 0.41
CA THR A 202 -24.30 8.15 -0.76
C THR A 202 -22.88 7.93 -1.29
N TRP A 203 -22.02 8.93 -1.14
CA TRP A 203 -20.59 8.89 -1.39
C TRP A 203 -19.87 9.71 -0.32
N PRO A 204 -18.61 9.40 0.05
CA PRO A 204 -17.85 10.17 1.01
C PRO A 204 -17.80 11.65 0.64
N GLN A 205 -18.04 12.53 1.61
CA GLN A 205 -18.08 13.98 1.43
C GLN A 205 -16.67 14.58 1.38
N VAL A 206 -15.85 14.16 0.41
CA VAL A 206 -14.44 14.56 0.26
C VAL A 206 -14.23 16.08 0.19
N GLY A 207 -15.26 16.84 -0.20
CA GLY A 207 -15.26 18.30 -0.15
C GLY A 207 -15.01 18.88 1.24
N ASN A 208 -15.41 18.20 2.31
CA ASN A 208 -15.18 18.64 3.69
C ASN A 208 -13.69 18.69 4.05
N ILE A 209 -12.88 17.87 3.38
CA ILE A 209 -11.44 17.76 3.57
C ILE A 209 -10.72 18.59 2.50
N ASN A 210 -11.14 18.48 1.24
CA ASN A 210 -10.54 19.20 0.13
C ASN A 210 -10.69 20.74 0.24
N LYS A 211 -11.59 21.25 1.08
CA LYS A 211 -11.67 22.69 1.41
C LYS A 211 -10.37 23.26 1.99
N TYR A 212 -9.49 22.41 2.54
CA TYR A 212 -8.18 22.82 3.06
C TYR A 212 -7.09 22.92 1.98
N GLY A 213 -7.43 22.68 0.70
CA GLY A 213 -6.57 22.93 -0.46
C GLY A 213 -5.96 21.69 -1.08
N GLY A 214 -6.09 20.49 -0.50
CA GLY A 214 -5.56 19.25 -1.08
C GLY A 214 -4.07 19.37 -1.46
N TRP A 215 -3.71 18.97 -2.68
CA TRP A 215 -2.34 19.14 -3.20
C TRP A 215 -1.89 20.60 -3.37
N ASP A 216 -2.84 21.53 -3.45
CA ASP A 216 -2.59 22.96 -3.65
C ASP A 216 -2.51 23.74 -2.32
N MET A 217 -2.62 23.06 -1.18
CA MET A 217 -2.56 23.72 0.12
C MET A 217 -1.22 24.45 0.31
N GLN A 218 -1.28 25.69 0.76
CA GLN A 218 -0.11 26.54 0.98
C GLN A 218 -0.04 26.99 2.45
N PRO A 219 0.07 26.04 3.40
CA PRO A 219 0.15 26.40 4.81
C PRO A 219 1.50 27.07 5.11
N SER A 220 1.51 27.85 6.19
CA SER A 220 2.73 28.30 6.87
C SER A 220 3.01 27.39 8.07
N ASN A 221 4.26 27.35 8.53
CA ASN A 221 4.65 26.65 9.76
C ASN A 221 4.31 25.14 9.77
N ILE A 222 4.36 24.47 8.62
CA ILE A 222 4.16 23.02 8.49
C ILE A 222 5.35 22.44 7.74
N MET A 223 5.92 21.37 8.30
CA MET A 223 6.91 20.52 7.63
C MET A 223 6.20 19.28 7.07
N PHE A 224 6.41 18.98 5.80
CA PHE A 224 5.93 17.75 5.16
C PHE A 224 7.08 16.79 4.94
N ALA A 225 7.00 15.59 5.52
CA ALA A 225 7.98 14.54 5.34
C ALA A 225 7.36 13.32 4.65
N ASN A 226 8.08 12.71 3.72
CA ASN A 226 7.58 11.58 2.93
C ASN A 226 8.71 10.58 2.68
N GLY A 227 8.38 9.30 2.60
CA GLY A 227 9.23 8.30 1.97
C GLY A 227 9.03 8.29 0.45
N GLU A 228 10.09 8.05 -0.33
CA GLU A 228 9.98 7.89 -1.78
C GLU A 228 8.97 6.80 -2.18
N PHE A 229 9.02 5.67 -1.47
CA PHE A 229 8.20 4.48 -1.67
C PHE A 229 7.00 4.40 -0.72
N ASP A 230 6.69 5.48 0.01
CA ASP A 230 5.46 5.54 0.80
C ASP A 230 4.25 5.59 -0.15
N PRO A 231 3.35 4.60 -0.14
CA PRO A 231 2.17 4.59 -1.02
C PRO A 231 1.23 5.79 -0.76
N TRP A 232 1.25 6.37 0.45
CA TRP A 232 0.49 7.57 0.80
C TRP A 232 1.08 8.87 0.24
N ARG A 233 2.35 8.87 -0.20
CA ARG A 233 3.02 10.04 -0.82
C ARG A 233 2.19 10.62 -1.97
N THR A 234 1.51 9.75 -2.72
CA THR A 234 0.67 10.12 -3.88
C THR A 234 -0.51 10.99 -3.48
N MET A 235 -0.94 10.99 -2.22
CA MET A 235 -2.05 11.79 -1.70
C MET A 235 -1.61 13.12 -1.07
N GLY A 236 -0.30 13.33 -0.88
CA GLY A 236 0.26 14.53 -0.26
C GLY A 236 0.87 15.53 -1.25
N LEU A 237 1.49 16.58 -0.73
CA LEU A 237 2.17 17.62 -1.53
C LEU A 237 3.34 17.08 -2.37
N ALA A 238 3.91 15.94 -1.96
CA ALA A 238 5.02 15.26 -2.63
C ALA A 238 4.56 14.29 -3.75
N SER A 239 3.28 14.33 -4.12
CA SER A 239 2.72 13.48 -5.17
C SER A 239 3.42 13.68 -6.51
N ILE A 240 3.65 12.58 -7.20
CA ILE A 240 4.25 12.52 -8.55
C ILE A 240 3.23 12.08 -9.61
N GLU A 241 1.95 11.98 -9.24
CA GLU A 241 0.90 11.62 -10.19
C GLU A 241 0.77 12.68 -11.29
N SER A 242 0.34 12.25 -12.48
CA SER A 242 0.26 13.11 -13.66
C SER A 242 -0.74 14.26 -13.51
N ASN A 243 -1.75 14.07 -12.66
CA ASN A 243 -2.76 15.07 -12.32
C ASN A 243 -2.39 15.89 -11.06
N ALA A 244 -1.25 15.63 -10.42
CA ALA A 244 -0.78 16.40 -9.28
C ALA A 244 0.04 17.62 -9.71
N PRO A 245 0.17 18.66 -8.87
CA PRO A 245 1.00 19.83 -9.18
C PRO A 245 2.52 19.53 -9.21
N GLN A 246 2.94 18.34 -8.77
CA GLN A 246 4.33 17.86 -8.76
C GLN A 246 5.30 18.83 -8.05
N ARG A 247 4.87 19.38 -6.92
CA ARG A 247 5.64 20.32 -6.10
C ARG A 247 6.93 19.68 -5.61
N LYS A 248 7.96 20.50 -5.43
CA LYS A 248 9.27 20.03 -4.94
C LYS A 248 9.44 20.31 -3.44
N PRO A 249 9.91 19.33 -2.65
CA PRO A 249 10.27 19.59 -1.26
C PRO A 249 11.44 20.59 -1.21
N SER A 250 11.43 21.45 -0.19
CA SER A 250 12.49 22.40 0.12
C SER A 250 12.86 22.28 1.59
N ILE A 251 14.14 22.06 1.86
CA ILE A 251 14.71 22.03 3.21
C ILE A 251 15.02 23.44 3.75
N ILE A 252 14.75 24.49 2.96
CA ILE A 252 14.94 25.87 3.40
C ILE A 252 13.84 26.20 4.41
N VAL A 253 14.23 26.45 5.66
CA VAL A 253 13.31 26.85 6.73
C VAL A 253 12.63 28.17 6.35
N PRO A 254 11.30 28.20 6.16
CA PRO A 254 10.59 29.43 5.88
C PRO A 254 10.51 30.27 7.15
N GLY A 255 10.49 31.60 6.99
CA GLY A 255 10.18 32.50 8.10
C GLY A 255 8.80 32.21 8.69
N CYS A 256 8.60 32.59 9.95
CA CYS A 256 7.31 32.40 10.60
C CYS A 256 6.13 33.04 9.84
N ASP A 257 4.99 32.34 9.77
CA ASP A 257 3.78 32.72 9.04
C ASP A 257 3.99 32.97 7.54
N VAL A 258 5.14 32.60 6.99
CA VAL A 258 5.38 32.66 5.55
C VAL A 258 4.81 31.39 4.92
N PRO A 259 3.76 31.49 4.09
CA PRO A 259 3.18 30.32 3.44
C PRO A 259 4.14 29.74 2.39
N SER A 260 4.01 28.44 2.15
CA SER A 260 4.63 27.82 0.97
C SER A 260 4.07 28.39 -0.33
N ASN A 261 4.80 28.28 -1.43
CA ASN A 261 4.32 28.72 -2.75
C ASN A 261 3.74 27.54 -3.55
N ALA A 262 3.17 27.83 -4.72
CA ALA A 262 2.53 26.81 -5.56
C ALA A 262 3.49 25.75 -6.14
N THR A 263 4.81 25.96 -6.14
CA THR A 263 5.79 25.06 -6.78
C THR A 263 6.64 24.27 -5.80
N THR A 264 6.71 24.70 -4.54
CA THR A 264 7.53 24.10 -3.49
C THR A 264 6.80 24.06 -2.15
N PHE A 265 7.20 23.16 -1.26
CA PHE A 265 6.72 23.10 0.12
C PHE A 265 7.89 22.88 1.08
N PHE A 266 7.78 23.36 2.32
CA PHE A 266 8.80 23.10 3.32
C PHE A 266 8.73 21.64 3.78
N GLY A 267 9.83 20.92 3.63
CA GLY A 267 9.81 19.49 3.85
C GLY A 267 10.91 18.73 3.12
N ILE A 268 10.80 17.41 3.18
CA ILE A 268 11.76 16.46 2.64
C ILE A 268 11.04 15.22 2.11
N THR A 269 11.58 14.65 1.04
CA THR A 269 11.24 13.30 0.59
C THR A 269 12.52 12.48 0.70
N TYR A 270 12.49 11.39 1.46
CA TYR A 270 13.66 10.56 1.70
C TYR A 270 13.74 9.45 0.65
N ASP A 271 14.87 9.41 -0.07
CA ASP A 271 15.15 8.40 -1.07
C ASP A 271 15.16 7.00 -0.45
N ASN A 272 14.55 6.04 -1.16
CA ASN A 272 14.41 4.65 -0.76
C ASN A 272 13.71 4.40 0.60
N MET A 273 12.98 5.39 1.13
CA MET A 273 12.28 5.26 2.40
C MET A 273 10.78 5.05 2.23
N VAL A 274 10.18 4.57 3.30
CA VAL A 274 8.80 4.09 3.38
C VAL A 274 7.99 4.95 4.36
N HIS A 275 6.77 4.52 4.68
CA HIS A 275 5.82 5.28 5.45
C HIS A 275 6.38 5.78 6.79
N VAL A 276 6.39 7.11 6.98
CA VAL A 276 6.70 7.77 8.26
C VAL A 276 8.09 7.37 8.82
N SER A 277 9.08 7.20 7.93
CA SER A 277 10.42 6.72 8.29
C SER A 277 11.17 7.65 9.25
N ASP A 278 10.83 8.94 9.29
CA ASP A 278 11.45 9.94 10.16
C ASP A 278 10.83 10.03 11.56
N MET A 279 9.85 9.19 11.87
CA MET A 279 9.32 9.02 13.22
C MET A 279 9.67 7.64 13.82
N ARG A 280 10.57 6.87 13.20
CA ARG A 280 10.96 5.52 13.64
C ARG A 280 12.38 5.53 14.24
N VAL A 281 12.47 5.51 15.58
CA VAL A 281 13.71 5.87 16.30
C VAL A 281 14.46 4.72 16.99
N LEU A 282 13.83 3.61 17.38
CA LEU A 282 14.50 2.64 18.26
C LEU A 282 15.72 2.06 17.54
N LEU A 283 16.83 2.06 18.26
CA LEU A 283 18.09 1.47 17.82
C LEU A 283 18.07 -0.05 17.94
N ILE A 284 17.24 -0.59 18.84
CA ILE A 284 17.12 -2.01 19.16
C ILE A 284 15.64 -2.33 19.40
N PRO A 285 15.06 -3.35 18.73
CA PRO A 285 13.69 -3.79 18.99
C PRO A 285 13.51 -4.30 20.43
N ASP A 286 12.35 -4.05 21.04
CA ASP A 286 11.96 -4.65 22.32
C ASP A 286 10.54 -5.25 22.26
N SER A 287 10.17 -6.02 23.30
CA SER A 287 8.93 -6.82 23.33
C SER A 287 7.64 -6.00 23.24
N ASN A 288 7.68 -4.70 23.53
CA ASN A 288 6.52 -3.81 23.45
C ASN A 288 6.49 -3.01 22.14
N HIS A 289 7.55 -3.13 21.33
CA HIS A 289 7.85 -2.25 20.20
C HIS A 289 8.32 -3.04 18.97
N THR A 290 7.94 -4.32 18.88
CA THR A 290 8.15 -5.20 17.72
C THR A 290 6.99 -5.18 16.72
N ASP A 291 5.86 -4.56 17.07
CA ASP A 291 4.71 -4.45 16.17
C ASP A 291 4.94 -3.34 15.13
N PHE A 292 5.27 -3.75 13.91
CA PHE A 292 5.55 -2.87 12.78
C PHE A 292 4.33 -2.04 12.34
N LYS A 293 3.11 -2.40 12.74
CA LYS A 293 1.88 -1.62 12.42
C LYS A 293 1.77 -0.37 13.28
N THR A 294 2.53 -0.25 14.37
CA THR A 294 2.47 0.90 15.29
C THR A 294 3.50 1.99 14.93
N ILE A 295 3.06 3.26 14.85
CA ILE A 295 3.94 4.41 14.56
C ILE A 295 4.84 4.68 15.77
N GLY A 296 6.17 4.68 15.57
CA GLY A 296 7.12 5.20 16.57
C GLY A 296 8.36 4.35 16.90
N PHE A 297 8.54 3.18 16.29
CA PHE A 297 9.29 2.15 17.02
C PHE A 297 10.56 1.64 16.33
N TYR A 298 10.58 0.93 15.20
CA TYR A 298 11.85 0.59 14.52
C TYR A 298 11.71 0.75 13.01
N SER A 299 12.72 1.32 12.35
CA SER A 299 12.75 1.39 10.88
C SER A 299 13.45 0.14 10.35
N PRO A 300 12.76 -0.75 9.61
CA PRO A 300 13.40 -1.91 9.01
C PRO A 300 14.37 -1.54 7.88
N VAL A 301 14.23 -0.32 7.32
CA VAL A 301 15.02 0.15 6.19
C VAL A 301 16.26 0.96 6.65
N SER A 302 16.05 2.02 7.43
CA SER A 302 17.12 2.91 7.91
C SER A 302 16.65 3.88 9.00
N GLN A 303 17.55 4.22 9.91
CA GLN A 303 17.33 5.22 10.97
C GLN A 303 17.79 6.64 10.58
N ALA A 304 18.51 6.80 9.47
CA ALA A 304 18.99 8.11 9.02
C ALA A 304 17.87 9.15 8.81
N PRO A 305 16.67 8.78 8.30
CA PRO A 305 15.56 9.72 8.17
C PRO A 305 15.10 10.31 9.51
N PHE A 306 15.11 9.54 10.60
CA PHE A 306 14.73 10.04 11.92
C PHE A 306 15.59 11.24 12.35
N TYR A 307 16.91 11.08 12.29
CA TYR A 307 17.82 12.16 12.70
C TYR A 307 17.74 13.36 11.76
N THR A 308 17.59 13.11 10.45
CA THR A 308 17.49 14.17 9.44
C THR A 308 16.18 14.96 9.60
N GLY A 309 15.06 14.27 9.77
CA GLY A 309 13.74 14.87 9.95
C GLY A 309 13.63 15.63 11.27
N LEU A 310 14.08 15.02 12.38
CA LEU A 310 14.11 15.69 13.67
C LEU A 310 14.99 16.93 13.65
N GLY A 311 16.18 16.86 13.05
CA GLY A 311 17.07 18.01 12.91
C GLY A 311 16.45 19.14 12.10
N LEU A 312 15.84 18.82 10.96
CA LEU A 312 15.16 19.82 10.12
C LEU A 312 13.95 20.44 10.84
N PHE A 313 13.17 19.64 11.56
CA PHE A 313 12.05 20.13 12.36
C PHE A 313 12.51 21.04 13.51
N GLN A 314 13.61 20.71 14.18
CA GLN A 314 14.19 21.53 15.24
C GLN A 314 14.61 22.91 14.71
N LEU A 315 15.28 22.97 13.55
CA LEU A 315 15.64 24.24 12.92
C LEU A 315 14.41 25.08 12.58
N ALA A 316 13.35 24.46 12.11
CA ALA A 316 12.08 25.14 11.84
C ALA A 316 11.40 25.63 13.13
N LEU A 317 11.43 24.81 14.18
CA LEU A 317 10.89 25.17 15.48
C LEU A 317 11.64 26.37 16.07
N ASP A 318 12.97 26.42 15.97
CA ASP A 318 13.76 27.56 16.44
C ASP A 318 13.40 28.88 15.72
N GLU A 319 13.10 28.82 14.42
CA GLU A 319 12.64 29.98 13.63
C GLU A 319 11.19 30.39 13.99
N TRP A 320 10.30 29.42 14.24
CA TRP A 320 8.87 29.68 14.43
C TRP A 320 8.47 29.92 15.89
N LEU A 321 9.18 29.37 16.86
CA LEU A 321 8.79 29.47 18.27
C LEU A 321 8.80 30.92 18.81
N PRO A 322 9.77 31.79 18.46
CA PRO A 322 9.79 33.17 18.94
C PRO A 322 8.56 33.98 18.51
N CYS A 323 8.09 33.82 17.26
CA CYS A 323 6.92 34.53 16.78
C CYS A 323 5.63 34.05 17.47
N PHE A 324 5.55 32.74 17.77
CA PHE A 324 4.41 32.16 18.46
C PHE A 324 4.30 32.70 19.89
N ALA A 325 5.41 32.69 20.63
CA ALA A 325 5.48 33.23 21.99
C ALA A 325 5.13 34.73 22.04
N ALA A 326 5.61 35.51 21.07
CA ALA A 326 5.31 36.93 20.97
C ALA A 326 3.83 37.24 20.70
N LYS A 327 3.12 36.34 19.99
CA LYS A 327 1.67 36.44 19.77
C LYS A 327 0.88 36.01 21.00
N SER A 328 1.29 34.95 21.70
CA SER A 328 0.63 34.48 22.92
C SER A 328 0.72 35.48 24.08
N ALA A 329 1.77 36.29 24.15
CA ALA A 329 1.92 37.34 25.17
C ALA A 329 1.03 38.58 24.94
N ARG A 330 0.30 38.66 23.82
CA ARG A 330 -0.59 39.78 23.48
C ARG A 330 -2.08 39.48 23.68
N VAL A 331 -2.41 38.30 24.22
CA VAL A 331 -3.78 37.86 24.53
C VAL A 331 -4.03 37.96 26.04
#